data_AF-A0A8J2KK83-F1
#
_entry.id   AF-A0A8J2KK83-F1
#
_cell.length_a   1.000
_cell.length_b   1.000
_cell.length_c   1.000
_cell.angle_alpha   90.00
_cell.angle_beta   90.00
_cell.angle_gamma   90.00
#
_symmetry.space_group_name_H-M   'P 1'
#
loop_
_entity.id
_entity.type
_entity.pdbx_description
1 polymer ?
#
loop_
_entity_poly.entity_id
_entity_poly.type
_entity_poly.pdbx_seq_one_letter_code
_entity_poly.pdbx_strand_id
1 'polypeptide(L)'
;MVGYKDVIHPIIDFGLSFAKTYLIEILLGIPREDIGVNHFDDVQLAFPFLTSIGKGHEFYNLSKSFVKFLVDFAVDQRVNFMGEELTTPVPEKGPLMYLELSKQPKLVFPALVSRIDFLQSIGVE
;
A
#
# COMPACT_ATOMS: atom_id res chain seq x y z
N MET A 1 1.71 25.31 25.26
CA MET A 1 0.49 25.04 24.47
C MET A 1 0.66 23.66 23.86
N VAL A 2 0.00 22.66 24.44
CA VAL A 2 -0.01 21.30 23.88
C VAL A 2 -0.88 21.36 22.63
N GLY A 3 -0.32 20.94 21.49
CA GLY A 3 -1.01 21.03 20.22
C GLY A 3 -2.21 20.09 20.20
N TYR A 4 -3.29 20.49 19.54
CA TYR A 4 -4.50 19.66 19.34
C TYR A 4 -4.21 18.27 18.72
N LYS A 5 -3.00 18.04 18.19
CA LYS A 5 -2.54 16.77 17.63
C LYS A 5 -2.28 15.68 18.67
N ASP A 6 -2.09 16.03 19.95
CA ASP A 6 -1.69 15.06 20.97
C ASP A 6 -2.87 14.34 21.65
N VAL A 7 -4.12 14.61 21.22
CA VAL A 7 -5.35 14.13 21.89
C VAL A 7 -6.33 13.43 20.94
N ILE A 8 -6.01 13.36 19.64
CA ILE A 8 -6.93 12.76 18.66
C ILE A 8 -6.71 11.24 18.64
N HIS A 9 -7.76 10.49 18.97
CA HIS A 9 -7.76 9.03 18.89
C HIS A 9 -7.42 8.58 17.45
N PRO A 10 -6.57 7.57 17.22
CA PRO A 10 -6.12 7.18 15.88
C PRO A 10 -7.23 6.96 14.85
N ILE A 11 -8.40 6.48 15.30
CA ILE A 11 -9.60 6.28 14.46
C ILE A 11 -10.18 7.62 13.96
N ILE A 12 -10.12 8.68 14.77
CA ILE A 12 -10.60 10.02 14.39
C ILE A 12 -9.63 10.65 13.40
N ASP A 13 -8.32 10.49 13.63
CA ASP A 13 -7.29 10.97 12.70
C ASP A 13 -7.40 10.25 11.34
N PHE A 14 -7.69 8.95 11.36
CA PHE A 14 -8.06 8.16 10.18
C PHE A 14 -9.26 8.74 9.43
N GLY A 15 -10.39 8.95 10.13
CA GLY A 15 -11.60 9.46 9.51
C GLY A 15 -11.42 10.84 8.88
N LEU A 16 -10.66 11.71 9.55
CA LEU A 16 -10.32 13.04 9.05
C LEU A 16 -9.38 13.00 7.85
N SER A 17 -8.36 12.12 7.87
CA SER A 17 -7.43 11.97 6.76
C SER A 17 -8.13 11.43 5.52
N PHE A 18 -8.96 10.39 5.67
CA PHE A 18 -9.77 9.84 4.59
C PHE A 18 -10.76 10.87 4.03
N ALA A 19 -11.48 11.58 4.90
CA ALA A 19 -12.41 12.63 4.49
C ALA A 19 -11.68 13.78 3.75
N LYS A 20 -10.49 14.16 4.22
CA LYS A 20 -9.67 15.19 3.57
C LYS A 20 -9.21 14.74 2.19
N THR A 21 -8.69 13.53 2.06
CA THR A 21 -8.31 12.93 0.76
C THR A 21 -9.50 12.90 -0.18
N TYR A 22 -10.64 12.41 0.28
CA TYR A 22 -11.85 12.33 -0.53
C TYR A 22 -12.36 13.70 -0.96
N LEU A 23 -12.33 14.69 -0.07
CA LEU A 23 -12.77 16.03 -0.41
C LEU A 23 -11.80 16.72 -1.40
N ILE A 24 -10.49 16.65 -1.15
CA ILE A 24 -9.49 17.42 -1.90
C ILE A 24 -9.16 16.77 -3.25
N GLU A 25 -8.88 15.47 -3.26
CA GLU A 25 -8.42 14.79 -4.47
C GLU A 25 -9.61 14.37 -5.35
N ILE A 26 -10.66 13.83 -4.75
CA ILE A 26 -11.75 13.20 -5.49
C ILE A 26 -12.83 14.23 -5.87
N LEU A 27 -13.29 15.03 -4.91
CA LEU A 27 -14.33 16.02 -5.19
C LEU A 27 -13.78 17.31 -5.81
N LEU A 28 -12.64 17.81 -5.33
CA LEU A 28 -12.07 19.08 -5.80
C LEU A 28 -11.02 18.90 -6.91
N GLY A 29 -10.57 17.67 -7.18
CA GLY A 29 -9.59 17.39 -8.25
C GLY A 29 -8.21 18.01 -8.01
N ILE A 30 -7.88 18.36 -6.76
CA ILE A 30 -6.60 18.97 -6.41
C ILE A 30 -5.60 17.84 -6.16
N PRO A 31 -4.52 17.73 -6.95
CA PRO A 31 -3.52 16.69 -6.75
C PRO A 31 -2.78 16.90 -5.43
N ARG A 32 -2.49 15.80 -4.72
CA ARG A 32 -1.66 15.83 -3.52
C ARG A 32 -0.22 16.20 -3.88
N GLU A 33 0.37 17.08 -3.07
CA GLU A 33 1.81 17.40 -3.15
C GLU A 33 2.68 16.38 -2.41
N ASP A 34 2.07 15.52 -1.59
CA ASP A 34 2.78 14.50 -0.81
C ASP A 34 3.35 13.41 -1.75
N ILE A 35 4.67 13.41 -1.92
CA ILE A 35 5.38 12.39 -2.71
C ILE A 35 5.61 11.16 -1.83
N GLY A 36 5.00 10.03 -2.18
CA GLY A 36 5.20 8.77 -1.49
C GLY A 36 4.01 7.82 -1.60
N VAL A 37 4.06 6.75 -0.82
CA VAL A 37 2.92 5.85 -0.59
C VAL A 37 2.62 5.90 0.90
N ASN A 38 1.40 6.31 1.24
CA ASN A 38 0.93 6.39 2.61
C ASN A 38 0.16 5.13 3.00
N HIS A 39 -0.07 5.00 4.31
CA HIS A 39 -0.99 3.99 4.80
C HIS A 39 -2.37 4.21 4.19
N PHE A 40 -3.00 3.13 3.71
CA PHE A 40 -4.31 3.08 3.03
C PHE A 40 -4.36 3.52 1.55
N ASP A 41 -3.24 3.89 0.91
CA ASP A 41 -3.24 4.15 -0.54
C ASP A 41 -3.55 2.89 -1.36
N ASP A 42 -3.28 1.71 -0.81
CA ASP A 42 -3.66 0.41 -1.36
C ASP A 42 -5.17 0.16 -1.38
N VAL A 43 -5.91 0.70 -0.39
CA VAL A 43 -7.39 0.64 -0.37
C VAL A 43 -7.97 1.36 -1.58
N GLN A 44 -7.35 2.46 -2.00
CA GLN A 44 -7.76 3.22 -3.18
C GLN A 44 -7.63 2.38 -4.46
N LEU A 45 -6.59 1.53 -4.54
CA LEU A 45 -6.37 0.62 -5.66
C LEU A 45 -7.34 -0.58 -5.63
N ALA A 46 -7.69 -1.08 -4.44
CA ALA A 46 -8.64 -2.19 -4.27
C ALA A 46 -10.09 -1.81 -4.60
N PHE A 47 -10.48 -0.58 -4.25
CA PHE A 47 -11.86 -0.12 -4.35
C PHE A 47 -11.95 1.15 -5.23
N PRO A 48 -11.73 1.02 -6.56
CA PRO A 48 -11.64 2.16 -7.47
C PRO A 48 -12.93 3.00 -7.55
N PHE A 49 -14.08 2.44 -7.14
CA PHE A 49 -15.35 3.17 -7.05
C PHE A 49 -15.37 4.21 -5.91
N LEU A 50 -14.49 4.08 -4.92
CA LEU A 50 -14.35 5.08 -3.84
C LEU A 50 -13.46 6.25 -4.26
N THR A 51 -12.68 6.12 -5.34
CA THR A 51 -11.54 7.02 -5.62
C THR A 51 -11.47 7.58 -7.04
N SER A 52 -12.56 7.46 -7.81
CA SER A 52 -12.64 7.96 -9.19
C SER A 52 -11.56 7.42 -10.14
N ILE A 53 -10.95 6.27 -9.82
CA ILE A 53 -9.98 5.59 -10.69
C ILE A 53 -10.75 4.88 -11.83
N GLY A 54 -11.15 5.65 -12.83
CA GLY A 54 -11.80 5.17 -14.06
C GLY A 54 -10.80 4.86 -15.18
N LYS A 55 -11.29 4.36 -16.32
CA LYS A 55 -10.46 3.96 -17.49
C LYS A 55 -9.48 5.03 -18.01
N GLY A 56 -9.76 6.31 -17.77
CA GLY A 56 -8.90 7.43 -18.17
C GLY A 56 -7.84 7.82 -17.14
N HIS A 57 -7.85 7.23 -15.94
CA HIS A 57 -6.91 7.56 -14.88
C HIS A 57 -5.58 6.82 -15.06
N GLU A 58 -4.45 7.47 -14.77
CA GLU A 58 -3.11 6.89 -14.91
C GLU A 58 -2.86 5.62 -14.05
N PHE A 59 -3.63 5.42 -12.98
CA PHE A 59 -3.53 4.28 -12.08
C PHE A 59 -4.56 3.20 -12.38
N TYR A 60 -5.37 3.36 -13.42
CA TYR A 60 -6.41 2.38 -13.76
C TYR A 60 -5.85 0.98 -14.00
N ASN A 61 -4.75 0.86 -14.75
CA ASN A 61 -4.11 -0.43 -14.99
C ASN A 61 -3.47 -1.01 -13.73
N LEU A 62 -2.96 -0.15 -12.84
CA LEU A 62 -2.39 -0.56 -11.57
C LEU A 62 -3.49 -1.10 -10.64
N SER A 63 -4.58 -0.36 -10.45
CA SER A 63 -5.76 -0.78 -9.68
C SER A 63 -6.33 -2.09 -10.21
N LYS A 64 -6.53 -2.21 -11.54
CA LYS A 64 -7.02 -3.45 -12.16
C LYS A 64 -6.09 -4.64 -11.86
N SER A 65 -4.77 -4.43 -11.97
CA SER A 65 -3.79 -5.49 -11.70
C SER A 65 -3.75 -5.86 -10.22
N PHE A 66 -3.92 -4.88 -9.33
CA PHE A 66 -3.96 -5.08 -7.89
C PHE A 66 -5.19 -5.87 -7.45
N VAL A 67 -6.38 -5.51 -7.95
CA VAL A 67 -7.61 -6.27 -7.73
C VAL A 67 -7.47 -7.69 -8.28
N LYS A 68 -6.93 -7.85 -9.49
CA LYS A 68 -6.68 -9.18 -10.06
C LYS A 68 -5.77 -10.01 -9.16
N PHE A 69 -4.68 -9.43 -8.67
CA PHE A 69 -3.73 -10.08 -7.78
C PHE A 69 -4.39 -10.58 -6.49
N LEU A 70 -5.21 -9.74 -5.83
CA LEU A 70 -5.94 -10.15 -4.63
C LEU A 70 -6.91 -11.30 -4.91
N VAL A 71 -7.61 -11.26 -6.05
CA VAL A 71 -8.55 -12.31 -6.47
C VAL A 71 -7.82 -13.61 -6.80
N ASP A 72 -6.73 -13.55 -7.58
CA ASP A 72 -5.92 -14.71 -7.94
C ASP A 72 -5.36 -15.39 -6.68
N PHE A 73 -4.91 -14.61 -5.70
CA PHE A 73 -4.45 -15.12 -4.42
C PHE A 73 -5.58 -15.78 -3.64
N ALA A 74 -6.75 -15.15 -3.56
CA ALA A 74 -7.90 -15.71 -2.85
C ALA A 74 -8.41 -17.03 -3.45
N VAL A 75 -8.35 -17.17 -4.78
CA VAL A 75 -8.86 -18.35 -5.50
C VAL A 75 -7.84 -19.49 -5.53
N ASP A 76 -6.60 -19.20 -5.93
CA ASP A 76 -5.59 -20.22 -6.26
C ASP A 76 -4.30 -20.11 -5.43
N GLN A 77 -4.23 -19.19 -4.44
CA GLN A 77 -3.02 -18.89 -3.67
C GLN A 77 -1.82 -18.47 -4.55
N ARG A 78 -2.07 -18.04 -5.79
CA ARG A 78 -1.04 -17.56 -6.71
C ARG A 78 -0.68 -16.12 -6.37
N VAL A 79 0.61 -15.85 -6.27
CA VAL A 79 1.15 -14.52 -6.00
C VAL A 79 1.84 -14.04 -7.28
N ASN A 80 1.03 -13.64 -8.28
CA ASN A 80 1.51 -13.07 -9.54
C ASN A 80 0.96 -11.66 -9.73
N PHE A 81 1.84 -10.70 -9.96
CA PHE A 81 1.47 -9.32 -10.20
C PHE A 81 2.14 -8.79 -11.48
N MET A 82 1.32 -8.54 -12.50
CA MET A 82 1.74 -8.09 -13.85
C MET A 82 2.88 -8.94 -14.46
N GLY A 83 2.87 -10.25 -14.24
CA GLY A 83 3.86 -11.17 -14.79
C GLY A 83 4.98 -11.54 -13.82
N GLU A 84 5.20 -10.75 -12.77
CA GLU A 84 6.16 -11.08 -11.71
C GLU A 84 5.52 -12.04 -10.71
N GLU A 85 6.17 -13.19 -10.49
CA GLU A 85 5.69 -14.24 -9.60
C GLU A 85 6.55 -14.31 -8.34
N LEU A 86 5.91 -14.19 -7.18
CA LEU A 86 6.54 -14.46 -5.90
C LEU A 86 6.23 -15.90 -5.51
N THR A 87 7.25 -16.75 -5.56
CA THR A 87 7.14 -18.08 -4.96
C THR A 87 7.10 -17.96 -3.44
N THR A 88 6.32 -18.81 -2.78
CA THR A 88 6.18 -18.80 -1.32
C THR A 88 7.58 -18.86 -0.71
N PRO A 89 7.98 -17.86 0.10
CA PRO A 89 9.30 -17.88 0.70
C PRO A 89 9.39 -19.09 1.62
N VAL A 90 10.42 -19.91 1.43
CA VAL A 90 10.82 -20.93 2.40
C VAL A 90 11.86 -20.25 3.29
N PRO A 91 11.53 -19.87 4.55
CA PRO A 91 12.41 -19.04 5.39
C PRO A 91 13.80 -19.65 5.60
N GLU A 92 13.89 -20.98 5.51
CA GLU A 92 15.11 -21.77 5.68
C GLU A 92 16.04 -21.72 4.45
N LYS A 93 15.56 -21.25 3.28
CA LYS A 93 16.28 -21.34 2.00
C LYS A 93 16.89 -20.01 1.52
N GLY A 94 16.72 -18.92 2.27
CA GLY A 94 17.33 -17.64 1.92
C GLY A 94 16.57 -16.42 2.45
N PRO A 95 17.07 -15.22 2.13
CA PRO A 95 16.43 -13.95 2.51
C PRO A 95 15.00 -13.84 1.98
N LEU A 96 14.10 -13.31 2.82
CA LEU A 96 12.71 -13.02 2.46
C LEU A 96 12.65 -11.98 1.33
N MET A 97 12.17 -12.40 0.17
CA MET A 97 11.90 -11.52 -0.96
C MET A 97 10.48 -10.97 -0.90
N TYR A 98 10.32 -9.73 -1.34
CA TYR A 98 9.05 -9.04 -1.42
C TYR A 98 8.73 -8.73 -2.87
N LEU A 99 7.44 -8.76 -3.22
CA LEU A 99 6.96 -8.35 -4.52
C LEU A 99 6.58 -6.87 -4.45
N GLU A 100 7.28 -6.02 -5.21
CA GLU A 100 6.96 -4.60 -5.30
C GLU A 100 5.70 -4.40 -6.16
N LEU A 101 4.65 -3.82 -5.58
CA LEU A 101 3.39 -3.53 -6.27
C LEU A 101 3.40 -2.13 -6.86
N SER A 102 4.12 -1.96 -7.97
CA SER A 102 4.25 -0.67 -8.67
C SER A 102 3.89 -0.79 -10.16
N LYS A 103 4.00 0.32 -10.92
CA LYS A 103 3.78 0.30 -12.38
C LYS A 103 4.80 -0.58 -13.12
N GLN A 104 5.93 -0.91 -12.48
CA GLN A 104 7.00 -1.78 -12.99
C GLN A 104 7.41 -2.73 -11.87
N PRO A 105 6.65 -3.81 -11.65
CA PRO A 105 6.91 -4.69 -10.53
C PRO A 105 8.22 -5.43 -10.68
N LYS A 106 8.77 -5.80 -9.53
CA LYS A 106 10.00 -6.58 -9.41
C LYS A 106 10.07 -7.22 -8.03
N LEU A 107 10.85 -8.28 -7.93
CA LEU A 107 11.23 -8.86 -6.65
C LEU A 107 12.33 -8.01 -6.01
N VAL A 108 12.13 -7.62 -4.76
CA VAL A 108 13.06 -6.79 -3.99
C VAL A 108 13.38 -7.43 -2.65
N PHE A 109 14.57 -7.12 -2.14
CA PHE A 109 14.88 -7.34 -0.74
C PHE A 109 14.13 -6.33 0.13
N PRO A 110 13.86 -6.66 1.40
CA PRO A 110 13.14 -5.75 2.28
C PRO A 110 14.00 -4.50 2.48
N ALA A 111 13.51 -3.33 2.06
CA ALA A 111 14.26 -2.09 2.16
C ALA A 111 14.58 -1.68 3.62
N LEU A 112 13.92 -2.32 4.59
CA LEU A 112 13.98 -2.01 6.01
C LEU A 112 14.62 -3.12 6.85
N VAL A 113 15.33 -4.10 6.26
CA VAL A 113 16.00 -5.18 7.02
C VAL A 113 16.84 -4.61 8.16
N SER A 114 17.69 -3.62 7.88
CA SER A 114 18.54 -3.01 8.92
C SER A 114 17.75 -2.33 10.05
N ARG A 115 16.54 -1.84 9.78
CA ARG A 115 15.66 -1.28 10.83
C ARG A 115 14.98 -2.37 11.63
N ILE A 116 14.57 -3.46 10.99
CA ILE A 116 14.02 -4.64 11.65
C ILE A 116 15.08 -5.23 12.58
N ASP A 117 16.30 -5.44 12.08
CA ASP A 117 17.42 -5.95 12.86
C ASP A 117 17.73 -5.05 14.08
N PHE A 118 17.69 -3.73 13.88
CA PHE A 118 17.86 -2.77 14.97
C PHE A 118 16.76 -2.91 16.03
N LEU A 119 15.48 -2.98 15.63
CA LEU A 119 14.36 -3.13 16.56
C LEU A 119 14.44 -4.45 17.36
N GLN A 120 14.84 -5.54 16.70
CA GLN A 120 15.06 -6.83 17.35
C GLN A 120 16.22 -6.77 18.35
N SER A 121 17.29 -6.02 18.05
CA SER A 121 18.46 -5.87 18.93
C SER A 121 18.15 -5.16 20.24
N ILE A 122 17.08 -4.35 20.28
CA ILE A 122 16.64 -3.62 21.48
C ILE A 122 15.45 -4.28 22.20
N GLY A 123 15.07 -5.50 21.81
CA GLY A 123 14.08 -6.31 22.53
C GLY A 123 12.61 -5.89 22.29
N VAL A 124 12.32 -5.23 21.17
CA VAL A 124 10.93 -5.01 20.74
C VAL A 124 10.50 -6.25 19.96
N GLU A 125 9.76 -7.14 20.64
CA GLU A 125 9.08 -8.31 20.05
C GLU A 125 7.67 -7.95 19.55
#